data_AF-A0AAE6C2B7-F1
#
_entry.id   AF-A0AAE6C2B7-F1
#
_cell.length_a   1.000
_cell.length_b   1.000
_cell.length_c   1.000
_cell.angle_alpha   90.00
_cell.angle_beta   90.00
_cell.angle_gamma   90.00
#
_symmetry.space_group_name_H-M   'P 1'
#
loop_
_entity.id
_entity.type
_entity.pdbx_description
1 polymer ?
#
loop_
_entity_poly.entity_id
_entity_poly.type
_entity_poly.pdbx_seq_one_letter_code
_entity_poly.pdbx_strand_id
1 'polypeptide(L)'
;MKKEELKQQQVELWKRTLQICTRLFHTSTSYKKLHAIETAKFKKGKEEKQKEINSIQKEINEVFIEAIQDLREQYPKLTQEDLFYCILQYLRLSTSTIKFCMRVESNQALTQRKYRIKKQISPQTFSIIFNENSPSEGIL
;
A
#
# COMPACT_ATOMS: atom_id res chain seq x y z
N MET A 1 27.72 12.53 8.89
CA MET A 1 26.58 13.34 9.36
C MET A 1 25.67 13.75 8.21
N LYS A 2 26.02 14.74 7.37
CA LYS A 2 25.12 15.30 6.32
C LYS A 2 24.40 14.30 5.39
N LYS A 3 25.07 13.22 4.95
CA LYS A 3 24.48 12.22 4.03
C LYS A 3 23.41 11.34 4.71
N GLU A 4 23.56 11.08 6.01
CA GLU A 4 22.59 10.29 6.76
C GLU A 4 21.35 11.12 7.10
N GLU A 5 21.55 12.39 7.48
CA GLU A 5 20.47 13.36 7.68
C GLU A 5 19.61 13.53 6.41
N LEU A 6 20.24 13.62 5.24
CA LEU A 6 19.51 13.75 3.97
C LEU A 6 18.65 12.51 3.67
N LYS A 7 19.17 11.30 3.95
CA LYS A 7 18.39 10.06 3.79
C LYS A 7 17.19 10.02 4.74
N GLN A 8 17.37 10.44 5.98
CA GLN A 8 16.27 10.51 6.95
C GLN A 8 15.20 11.51 6.51
N GLN A 9 15.61 12.68 6.00
CA GLN A 9 14.69 13.68 5.44
C GLN A 9 13.91 13.13 4.23
N GLN A 10 14.56 12.38 3.34
CA GLN A 10 13.90 11.72 2.20
C GLN A 10 12.84 10.71 2.67
N VAL A 11 13.15 9.90 3.69
CA VAL A 11 12.18 8.93 4.24
C VAL A 11 10.99 9.64 4.88
N GLU A 12 11.20 10.73 5.61
CA GLU A 12 10.10 11.49 6.22
C GLU A 12 9.25 12.24 5.18
N LEU A 13 9.86 12.77 4.12
CA LEU A 13 9.11 13.36 3.00
C LEU A 13 8.24 12.31 2.32
N TRP A 14 8.82 11.15 2.00
CA TRP A 14 8.09 10.04 1.41
C TRP A 14 6.91 9.58 2.29
N LYS A 15 7.11 9.51 3.61
CA LYS A 15 6.04 9.21 4.57
C LYS A 15 4.92 10.25 4.54
N ARG A 16 5.23 11.54 4.42
CA ARG A 16 4.21 12.60 4.28
C ARG A 16 3.45 12.48 2.96
N THR A 17 4.14 12.16 1.87
CA THR A 17 3.51 11.86 0.57
C THR A 17 2.49 10.73 0.72
N LEU A 18 2.88 9.61 1.35
CA LEU A 18 1.96 8.50 1.63
C LEU A 18 0.73 8.94 2.42
N GLN A 19 0.89 9.76 3.47
CA GLN A 19 -0.23 10.26 4.27
C GLN A 19 -1.20 11.12 3.45
N ILE A 20 -0.67 11.99 2.58
CA ILE A 20 -1.48 12.83 1.69
C ILE A 20 -2.23 11.96 0.67
N CYS A 21 -1.53 11.02 0.03
CA CYS A 21 -2.14 10.06 -0.90
C CYS A 21 -3.27 9.25 -0.22
N THR A 22 -3.07 8.80 1.02
CA THR A 22 -4.11 8.11 1.79
C THR A 22 -5.33 8.99 2.04
N ARG A 23 -5.12 10.24 2.49
CA ARG A 23 -6.22 11.20 2.70
C ARG A 23 -6.99 11.46 1.40
N LEU A 24 -6.27 11.65 0.28
CA LEU A 24 -6.88 11.83 -1.03
C LEU A 24 -7.68 10.60 -1.46
N PHE A 25 -7.08 9.42 -1.37
CA PHE A 25 -7.71 8.16 -1.73
C PHE A 25 -8.98 7.91 -0.91
N HIS A 26 -9.01 8.23 0.38
CA HIS A 26 -10.20 8.07 1.23
C HIS A 26 -11.42 8.86 0.75
N THR A 27 -11.23 9.94 -0.01
CA THR A 27 -12.33 10.72 -0.60
C THR A 27 -12.91 10.08 -1.87
N SER A 28 -12.21 9.11 -2.46
CA SER A 28 -12.55 8.52 -3.75
C SER A 28 -13.75 7.57 -3.71
N THR A 29 -14.32 7.32 -4.90
CA THR A 29 -15.32 6.27 -5.06
C THR A 29 -14.71 4.88 -4.95
N SER A 30 -13.46 4.67 -5.39
CA SER A 30 -12.75 3.39 -5.23
C SER A 30 -12.51 3.03 -3.77
N TYR A 31 -12.24 4.01 -2.90
CA TYR A 31 -12.14 3.73 -1.47
C TYR A 31 -13.46 3.24 -0.88
N LYS A 32 -14.61 3.84 -1.25
CA LYS A 32 -15.93 3.36 -0.79
C LYS A 32 -16.18 1.91 -1.20
N LYS A 33 -15.78 1.55 -2.42
CA LYS A 33 -15.86 0.17 -2.95
C LYS A 33 -14.93 -0.77 -2.19
N LEU A 34 -13.68 -0.36 -1.98
CA LEU A 34 -12.68 -1.11 -1.22
C LEU A 34 -13.14 -1.34 0.23
N HIS A 35 -13.71 -0.32 0.88
CA HIS A 35 -14.23 -0.41 2.24
C HIS A 35 -15.43 -1.35 2.34
N ALA A 36 -16.30 -1.40 1.32
CA ALA A 36 -17.39 -2.38 1.26
C ALA A 36 -16.87 -3.82 1.14
N ILE A 37 -15.75 -4.04 0.46
CA ILE A 37 -15.05 -5.34 0.39
C ILE A 37 -14.44 -5.67 1.76
N GLU A 38 -13.72 -4.72 2.36
CA GLU A 38 -13.05 -4.88 3.66
C GLU A 38 -14.04 -5.22 4.78
N THR A 39 -15.21 -4.59 4.77
CA THR A 39 -16.28 -4.82 5.77
C THR A 39 -17.16 -6.03 5.44
N ALA A 40 -16.76 -6.87 4.47
CA ALA A 40 -17.48 -8.06 4.01
C ALA A 40 -18.94 -7.80 3.56
N LYS A 41 -19.29 -6.55 3.24
CA LYS A 41 -20.62 -6.16 2.72
C LYS A 41 -20.76 -6.40 1.21
N PHE A 42 -19.72 -6.92 0.57
CA PHE A 42 -19.65 -7.07 -0.87
C PHE A 42 -20.22 -8.41 -1.37
N LYS A 43 -21.48 -8.41 -1.81
CA LYS A 43 -22.23 -9.58 -2.32
C LYS A 43 -22.44 -9.54 -3.85
N LYS A 44 -21.40 -9.24 -4.62
CA LYS A 44 -21.48 -9.14 -6.10
C LYS A 44 -21.00 -10.40 -6.82
N GLY A 45 -21.43 -10.59 -8.08
CA GLY A 45 -21.01 -11.69 -8.95
C GLY A 45 -19.55 -11.57 -9.42
N LYS A 46 -18.95 -12.67 -9.92
CA LYS A 46 -17.50 -12.75 -10.25
C LYS A 46 -17.02 -11.66 -11.22
N GLU A 47 -17.79 -11.35 -12.26
CA GLU A 47 -17.42 -10.34 -13.26
C GLU A 47 -17.44 -8.91 -12.68
N GLU A 48 -18.44 -8.59 -11.87
CA GLU A 48 -18.53 -7.31 -11.17
C GLU A 48 -17.37 -7.17 -10.17
N LYS A 49 -17.02 -8.24 -9.45
CA LYS A 49 -15.83 -8.26 -8.58
C LYS A 49 -14.58 -7.84 -9.35
N GLN A 50 -14.41 -8.36 -10.56
CA GLN A 50 -13.25 -8.07 -11.39
C GLN A 50 -13.19 -6.61 -11.84
N LYS A 51 -14.34 -6.02 -12.22
CA LYS A 51 -14.44 -4.61 -12.59
C LYS A 51 -14.11 -3.70 -11.41
N GLU A 52 -14.60 -4.02 -10.22
CA GLU A 52 -14.28 -3.25 -9.01
C GLU A 52 -12.80 -3.34 -8.65
N ILE A 53 -12.19 -4.54 -8.73
CA ILE A 53 -10.74 -4.71 -8.52
C ILE A 53 -9.95 -3.82 -9.48
N ASN A 54 -10.28 -3.84 -10.77
CA ASN A 54 -9.57 -3.03 -11.76
C ASN A 54 -9.65 -1.53 -11.44
N SER A 55 -10.84 -1.04 -11.07
CA SER A 55 -11.06 0.35 -10.68
C SER A 55 -10.22 0.73 -9.46
N ILE A 56 -10.23 -0.11 -8.42
CA ILE A 56 -9.48 0.13 -7.19
C ILE A 56 -7.97 0.11 -7.46
N GLN A 57 -7.47 -0.90 -8.18
CA GLN A 57 -6.05 -1.01 -8.55
C GLN A 57 -5.59 0.23 -9.34
N LYS A 58 -6.39 0.66 -10.32
CA LYS A 58 -6.08 1.84 -11.13
C LYS A 58 -5.98 3.09 -10.27
N GLU A 59 -7.00 3.38 -9.48
CA GLU A 59 -7.04 4.61 -8.69
C GLU A 59 -5.98 4.62 -7.58
N ILE A 60 -5.65 3.48 -6.95
CA ILE A 60 -4.51 3.39 -6.03
C ILE A 60 -3.20 3.71 -6.77
N ASN A 61 -2.97 3.11 -7.93
CA ASN A 61 -1.74 3.38 -8.68
C ASN A 61 -1.62 4.84 -9.14
N GLU A 62 -2.74 5.49 -9.48
CA GLU A 62 -2.78 6.90 -9.86
C GLU A 62 -2.54 7.82 -8.66
N VAL A 63 -3.26 7.60 -7.55
CA VAL A 63 -3.16 8.44 -6.35
C VAL A 63 -1.80 8.30 -5.66
N PHE A 64 -1.20 7.12 -5.68
CA PHE A 64 0.08 6.83 -5.03
C PHE A 64 1.27 6.83 -6.01
N ILE A 65 1.12 7.34 -7.24
CA ILE A 65 2.13 7.21 -8.29
C ILE A 65 3.51 7.73 -7.86
N GLU A 66 3.56 8.91 -7.25
CA GLU A 66 4.81 9.53 -6.77
C GLU A 66 5.45 8.67 -5.67
N ALA A 67 4.68 8.27 -4.65
CA ALA A 67 5.19 7.44 -3.57
C ALA A 67 5.69 6.05 -4.06
N ILE A 68 5.05 5.49 -5.09
CA ILE A 68 5.46 4.24 -5.74
C ILE A 68 6.75 4.44 -6.53
N GLN A 69 6.87 5.55 -7.27
CA GLN A 69 8.08 5.89 -8.04
C GLN A 69 9.27 6.11 -7.11
N ASP A 70 9.11 6.89 -6.04
CA ASP A 70 10.16 7.13 -5.03
C ASP A 70 10.68 5.80 -4.43
N LEU A 71 9.77 4.89 -4.08
CA LEU A 71 10.13 3.60 -3.50
C LEU A 71 10.84 2.71 -4.54
N ARG A 72 10.41 2.78 -5.81
CA ARG A 72 11.04 2.06 -6.93
C ARG A 72 12.45 2.55 -7.20
N GLU A 73 12.68 3.85 -7.18
CA GLU A 73 13.99 4.46 -7.41
C GLU A 73 14.97 4.11 -6.29
N GLN A 74 14.50 4.13 -5.03
CA GLN A 74 15.31 3.73 -3.88
C GLN A 74 15.60 2.22 -3.85
N TYR A 75 14.64 1.40 -4.29
CA TYR A 75 14.73 -0.06 -4.22
C TYR A 75 14.38 -0.72 -5.57
N PRO A 76 15.25 -0.61 -6.59
CA PRO A 76 14.97 -1.02 -7.98
C PRO A 76 14.76 -2.53 -8.17
N LYS A 77 15.09 -3.34 -7.15
CA LYS A 77 14.85 -4.79 -7.14
C LYS A 77 13.40 -5.17 -6.77
N LEU A 78 12.60 -4.21 -6.30
CA LEU A 78 11.18 -4.43 -6.04
C LEU A 78 10.40 -4.46 -7.35
N THR A 79 9.54 -5.47 -7.51
CA THR A 79 8.62 -5.55 -8.65
C THR A 79 7.46 -4.57 -8.48
N GLN A 80 6.76 -4.22 -9.56
CA GLN A 80 5.55 -3.39 -9.47
C GLN A 80 4.51 -3.99 -8.50
N GLU A 81 4.42 -5.30 -8.53
CA GLU A 81 3.62 -6.11 -7.63
C GLU A 81 4.05 -5.96 -6.15
N ASP A 82 5.35 -5.94 -5.86
CA ASP A 82 5.86 -5.66 -4.51
C ASP A 82 5.48 -4.25 -4.03
N LEU A 83 5.64 -3.25 -4.90
CA LEU A 83 5.32 -1.86 -4.60
C LEU A 83 3.81 -1.70 -4.31
N PHE A 84 2.96 -2.30 -5.14
CA PHE A 84 1.52 -2.29 -4.91
C PHE A 84 1.14 -2.95 -3.57
N TYR A 85 1.77 -4.07 -3.23
CA TYR A 85 1.57 -4.71 -1.92
C TYR A 85 2.00 -3.83 -0.75
N CYS A 86 3.10 -3.05 -0.89
CA CYS A 86 3.50 -2.08 0.12
C CYS A 86 2.40 -1.03 0.36
N ILE A 87 1.79 -0.50 -0.69
CA ILE A 87 0.70 0.48 -0.54
C ILE A 87 -0.51 -0.14 0.15
N LEU A 88 -0.92 -1.36 -0.23
CA LEU A 88 -2.04 -2.05 0.40
C LEU A 88 -1.80 -2.33 1.90
N GLN A 89 -0.55 -2.65 2.28
CA GLN A 89 -0.16 -2.85 3.67
C GLN A 89 -0.11 -1.55 4.47
N TYR A 90 0.36 -0.47 3.85
CA TYR A 90 0.33 0.87 4.43
C TYR A 90 -1.11 1.34 4.69
N LEU A 91 -2.04 1.01 3.78
CA LEU A 91 -3.48 1.28 3.93
C LEU A 91 -4.20 0.41 4.99
N ARG A 92 -3.48 -0.47 5.70
CA ARG A 92 -4.00 -1.31 6.79
C ARG A 92 -5.18 -2.20 6.40
N LEU A 93 -5.17 -2.71 5.17
CA LEU A 93 -6.21 -3.61 4.67
C LEU A 93 -6.02 -5.02 5.24
N SER A 94 -7.12 -5.73 5.49
CA SER A 94 -7.07 -7.13 5.89
C SER A 94 -6.38 -8.01 4.85
N THR A 95 -5.78 -9.12 5.30
CA THR A 95 -5.19 -10.13 4.42
C THR A 95 -6.15 -10.58 3.31
N SER A 96 -7.44 -10.74 3.62
CA SER A 96 -8.47 -11.15 2.66
C SER A 96 -8.68 -10.10 1.57
N THR A 97 -8.77 -8.83 1.93
CA THR A 97 -8.91 -7.73 0.95
C THR A 97 -7.66 -7.53 0.13
N ILE A 98 -6.48 -7.65 0.75
CA ILE A 98 -5.21 -7.62 0.02
C ILE A 98 -5.16 -8.73 -1.03
N LYS A 99 -5.50 -9.97 -0.64
CA LYS A 99 -5.59 -11.11 -1.58
C LYS A 99 -6.55 -10.82 -2.73
N PHE A 100 -7.69 -10.23 -2.43
CA PHE A 100 -8.68 -9.82 -3.42
C PHE A 100 -8.13 -8.77 -4.39
N CYS A 101 -7.55 -7.69 -3.88
CA CYS A 101 -6.94 -6.61 -4.67
C CYS A 101 -5.76 -7.10 -5.52
N MET A 102 -5.04 -8.14 -5.08
CA MET A 102 -3.86 -8.66 -5.78
C MET A 102 -4.14 -9.90 -6.63
N ARG A 103 -5.38 -10.41 -6.60
CA ARG A 103 -5.79 -11.65 -7.28
C ARG A 103 -4.91 -12.85 -6.93
N VAL A 104 -4.57 -12.98 -5.65
CA VAL A 104 -3.83 -14.12 -5.13
C VAL A 104 -4.67 -14.90 -4.14
N GLU A 105 -4.63 -16.22 -4.22
CA GLU A 105 -5.48 -17.09 -3.38
C GLU A 105 -4.79 -17.47 -2.06
N SER A 106 -3.47 -17.64 -2.09
CA SER A 106 -2.68 -18.17 -0.98
C SER A 106 -2.09 -17.09 -0.08
N ASN A 107 -2.22 -17.28 1.24
CA ASN A 107 -1.52 -16.47 2.23
C ASN A 107 0.01 -16.62 2.11
N GLN A 108 0.50 -17.79 1.66
CA GLN A 108 1.92 -18.04 1.48
C GLN A 108 2.53 -17.10 0.43
N ALA A 109 1.78 -16.76 -0.62
CA ALA A 109 2.22 -15.81 -1.64
C ALA A 109 2.49 -14.41 -1.03
N LEU A 110 1.64 -13.96 -0.12
CA LEU A 110 1.83 -12.69 0.60
C LEU A 110 2.98 -12.76 1.61
N THR A 111 3.14 -13.88 2.32
CA THR A 111 4.26 -14.08 3.26
C THR A 111 5.61 -14.03 2.56
N GLN A 112 5.76 -14.78 1.45
CA GLN A 112 6.98 -14.76 0.66
C GLN A 112 7.27 -13.37 0.09
N ARG A 113 6.23 -12.64 -0.33
CA ARG A 113 6.33 -11.26 -0.81
C ARG A 113 6.85 -10.33 0.29
N LYS A 114 6.26 -10.35 1.49
CA LYS A 114 6.72 -9.56 2.64
C LYS A 114 8.18 -9.87 3.00
N TYR A 115 8.58 -11.14 2.95
CA TYR A 115 9.96 -11.55 3.19
C TYR A 115 10.94 -11.01 2.15
N ARG A 116 10.59 -11.09 0.85
CA ARG A 116 11.40 -10.50 -0.22
C ARG A 116 11.56 -9.00 -0.02
N ILE A 117 10.49 -8.28 0.28
CA ILE A 117 10.52 -6.83 0.52
C ILE A 117 11.41 -6.49 1.72
N LYS A 118 11.26 -7.19 2.84
CA LYS A 118 12.05 -6.97 4.06
C LYS A 118 13.57 -7.05 3.81
N LYS A 119 14.00 -7.89 2.86
CA LYS A 119 15.42 -8.02 2.49
C LYS A 119 15.95 -6.88 1.62
N GLN A 120 15.09 -6.15 0.94
CA GLN A 120 15.48 -5.11 -0.02
C GLN A 120 15.42 -3.71 0.58
N ILE A 121 14.47 -3.45 1.49
CA ILE A 121 14.21 -2.10 2.00
C ILE A 121 14.85 -1.85 3.37
N SER A 122 15.01 -0.57 3.73
CA SER A 122 15.56 -0.21 5.04
C SER A 122 14.62 -0.62 6.19
N PRO A 123 15.14 -0.85 7.41
CA PRO A 123 14.29 -1.11 8.58
C PRO A 123 13.26 0.00 8.87
N GLN A 124 13.64 1.26 8.65
CA GLN A 124 12.75 2.41 8.85
C GLN A 124 11.60 2.39 7.84
N THR A 125 11.89 2.24 6.54
CA THR A 125 10.89 2.12 5.48
C THR A 125 9.97 0.91 5.72
N PHE A 126 10.54 -0.23 6.12
CA PHE A 126 9.77 -1.42 6.46
C PHE A 126 8.81 -1.15 7.62
N SER A 127 9.26 -0.44 8.66
CA SER A 127 8.42 -0.08 9.79
C SER A 127 7.25 0.82 9.37
N ILE A 128 7.50 1.83 8.55
CA ILE A 128 6.45 2.74 8.03
C ILE A 128 5.36 1.95 7.30
N ILE A 129 5.74 1.00 6.45
CA ILE A 129 4.78 0.22 5.65
C ILE A 129 4.05 -0.82 6.52
N PHE A 130 4.77 -1.61 7.32
CA PHE A 130 4.26 -2.85 7.89
C PHE A 130 3.98 -2.83 9.40
N ASN A 131 4.40 -1.80 10.15
CA ASN A 131 4.19 -1.74 11.60
C ASN A 131 3.10 -0.72 11.97
N GLU A 132 2.30 -1.05 12.99
CA GLU A 132 1.16 -0.26 13.49
C GLU A 132 1.57 1.01 14.25
N ASN A 133 2.85 1.18 14.59
CA ASN A 133 3.35 2.27 15.44
C ASN A 133 3.75 3.55 14.69
N SER A 134 3.36 3.73 13.42
CA SER A 134 3.28 5.10 12.89
C SER A 134 2.24 5.83 13.74
N PRO A 135 2.53 6.99 14.37
CA PRO A 135 1.57 7.66 15.22
C PRO A 135 0.28 7.77 14.43
N SER A 136 -0.74 7.10 14.95
CA SER A 136 -2.11 7.51 14.72
C SER A 136 -2.16 8.96 15.15
N GLU A 137 -1.91 9.87 14.20
CA GLU A 137 -2.56 11.16 14.26
C GLU A 137 -4.04 10.83 14.27
N GLY A 138 -4.58 10.77 15.49
CA GLY A 138 -5.99 10.72 15.74
C GLY A 138 -6.63 11.79 14.91
N ILE A 139 -7.48 11.36 13.99
CA ILE A 139 -8.45 12.24 13.38
C ILE A 139 -9.72 12.00 14.21
N LEU A 140 -9.94 13.00 15.08
CA LEU A 140 -11.24 13.43 15.59
C LEU A 140 -12.30 13.43 14.49
#